data_AF-A0A818P6X8-F1
#
_entry.id   AF-A0A818P6X8-F1
#
_cell.length_a   1.000
_cell.length_b   1.000
_cell.length_c   1.000
_cell.angle_alpha   90.00
_cell.angle_beta   90.00
_cell.angle_gamma   90.00
#
_symmetry.space_group_name_H-M   'P 1'
#
loop_
_entity.id
_entity.type
_entity.pdbx_description
1 polymer ?
#
loop_
_entity_poly.entity_id
_entity_poly.type
_entity_poly.pdbx_seq_one_letter_code
_entity_poly.pdbx_strand_id
1 'polypeptide(L)'
;MAKRQLSVNEKTSIAKHMYRLEYPINVQRLWSKETNNNLSDRKMIRLLMNKFERTGSVLDIDPPCRPVSVADQTTKDEISSIFGKVPRTSSRQMSSELNISRSSVRRIYEF
;
A
#
# COMPACT_ATOMS: atom_id res chain seq x y z
N MET A 1 22.10 10.66 -0.47
CA MET A 1 21.19 11.79 -0.22
C MET A 1 19.81 11.24 0.05
N ALA A 2 19.30 11.30 1.29
CA ALA A 2 17.97 10.81 1.62
C ALA A 2 16.91 11.64 0.88
N LYS A 3 15.93 10.99 0.26
CA LYS A 3 14.86 11.67 -0.50
C LYS A 3 13.88 12.28 0.51
N ARG A 4 13.86 13.61 0.64
CA ARG A 4 12.91 14.33 1.51
C ARG A 4 11.49 13.93 1.10
N GLN A 5 10.70 13.42 2.05
CA GLN A 5 9.29 13.20 1.84
C GLN A 5 8.56 14.54 1.96
N LEU A 6 7.66 14.80 1.01
CA LEU A 6 6.77 15.96 1.07
C LEU A 6 5.68 15.71 2.12
N SER A 7 5.40 16.72 2.93
CA SER A 7 4.23 16.74 3.79
C SER A 7 2.93 16.78 2.97
N VAL A 8 1.82 16.42 3.60
CA VAL A 8 0.49 16.49 2.96
C VAL A 8 0.15 17.91 2.50
N ASN A 9 0.53 18.93 3.27
CA ASN A 9 0.31 20.34 2.93
C ASN A 9 1.10 20.77 1.69
N GLU A 10 2.33 20.27 1.54
CA GLU A 10 3.13 20.54 0.34
C GLU A 10 2.52 19.83 -0.88
N LYS A 11 2.11 18.58 -0.73
CA LYS A 11 1.46 17.79 -1.78
C LYS A 11 0.15 18.41 -2.28
N THR A 12 -0.69 18.90 -1.36
CA THR A 12 -1.94 19.59 -1.70
C THR A 12 -1.66 20.89 -2.45
N SER A 13 -0.67 21.67 -2.01
CA SER A 13 -0.28 22.91 -2.68
C SER A 13 0.23 22.64 -4.10
N ILE A 14 1.07 21.62 -4.29
CA ILE A 14 1.55 21.18 -5.61
C ILE A 14 0.37 20.79 -6.51
N ALA A 15 -0.59 20.01 -5.99
CA ALA A 15 -1.77 19.62 -6.76
C ALA A 15 -2.59 20.85 -7.20
N LYS A 16 -2.84 21.80 -6.28
CA LYS A 16 -3.54 23.07 -6.61
C LYS A 16 -2.81 23.87 -7.69
N HIS A 17 -1.49 24.01 -7.58
CA HIS A 17 -0.70 24.74 -8.57
C HIS A 17 -0.65 24.02 -9.92
N MET A 18 -0.65 22.69 -9.93
CA MET A 18 -0.72 21.90 -11.17
C MET A 18 -2.03 22.15 -11.93
N TYR A 19 -3.18 22.19 -11.23
CA TYR A 19 -4.45 22.56 -11.87
C TYR A 19 -4.45 23.98 -12.45
N ARG A 20 -3.73 24.91 -11.82
CA ARG A 20 -3.66 26.30 -12.27
C ARG A 20 -2.67 26.53 -13.43
N LEU A 21 -1.54 25.83 -13.42
CA LEU A 21 -0.40 26.10 -14.30
C LEU A 21 -0.21 25.07 -15.41
N GLU A 22 -0.95 23.96 -15.36
CA GLU A 22 -1.03 22.81 -16.28
C GLU A 22 0.29 22.04 -16.50
N TYR A 23 1.44 22.68 -16.33
CA TYR A 23 2.75 22.14 -16.66
C TYR A 23 3.64 21.99 -15.40
N PRO A 24 4.22 20.80 -15.16
CA PRO A 24 5.08 20.54 -13.98
C PRO A 24 6.28 21.48 -13.84
N ILE A 25 6.79 22.02 -14.96
CA ILE A 25 7.92 22.95 -14.94
C ILE A 25 7.55 24.30 -14.32
N ASN A 26 6.31 24.75 -14.51
CA ASN A 26 5.84 26.01 -13.96
C ASN A 26 5.61 25.89 -12.46
N VAL A 27 5.06 24.75 -12.02
CA VAL A 27 4.91 24.44 -10.59
C VAL A 27 6.28 24.35 -9.91
N GLN A 28 7.27 23.71 -10.54
CA GLN A 28 8.63 23.66 -9.99
C GLN A 28 9.25 25.06 -9.84
N ARG A 29 9.12 25.92 -10.86
CA ARG A 29 9.63 27.30 -10.82
C ARG A 29 8.97 28.14 -9.73
N LEU A 30 7.65 28.04 -9.60
CA LEU A 30 6.88 28.75 -8.57
C LEU A 30 7.26 28.24 -7.17
N TRP A 31 7.36 26.92 -7.01
CA TRP A 31 7.76 26.31 -5.75
C TRP A 31 9.15 26.73 -5.28
N SER A 32 10.14 26.70 -6.20
CA SER A 32 11.50 27.16 -5.89
C SER A 32 11.54 28.62 -5.47
N LYS A 33 10.66 29.48 -6.03
CA LYS A 33 10.55 30.88 -5.64
C LYS A 33 9.91 31.07 -4.26
N GLU A 34 8.87 30.31 -3.94
CA GLU A 34 8.09 30.48 -2.71
C GLU A 34 8.75 29.86 -1.48
N THR A 35 9.45 28.74 -1.66
CA THR A 35 9.93 27.94 -0.52
C THR A 35 11.45 27.98 -0.33
N ASN A 36 12.19 28.65 -1.22
CA ASN A 36 13.65 28.58 -1.35
C ASN A 36 14.20 27.14 -1.37
N ASN A 37 13.33 26.15 -1.60
CA ASN A 37 13.65 24.74 -1.64
C ASN A 37 13.45 24.26 -3.07
N ASN A 38 14.48 23.66 -3.62
CA ASN A 38 14.38 23.04 -4.93
C ASN A 38 13.55 21.77 -4.80
N LEU A 39 12.33 21.80 -5.37
CA LEU A 39 11.59 20.57 -5.64
C LEU A 39 12.35 19.87 -6.76
N SER A 40 13.31 19.02 -6.41
CA SER A 40 14.35 18.58 -7.34
C SER A 40 13.84 17.72 -8.49
N ASP A 41 12.63 17.17 -8.39
CA ASP A 41 12.20 16.10 -9.31
C ASP A 41 10.81 16.35 -9.93
N ARG A 42 10.80 16.75 -11.20
CA ARG A 42 9.56 16.87 -12.01
C ARG A 42 8.82 15.54 -12.10
N LYS A 43 9.53 14.42 -12.03
CA LYS A 43 8.93 13.07 -12.01
C LYS A 43 8.03 12.90 -10.80
N MET A 44 8.41 13.45 -9.65
CA MET A 44 7.60 13.38 -8.43
C MET A 44 6.29 14.16 -8.59
N ILE A 45 6.32 15.35 -9.19
CA ILE A 45 5.10 16.13 -9.47
C ILE A 45 4.15 15.34 -10.37
N ARG A 46 4.68 14.73 -11.45
CA ARG A 46 3.88 13.88 -12.35
C ARG A 46 3.31 12.66 -11.64
N LEU A 47 4.11 11.95 -10.84
CA LEU A 47 3.65 10.80 -10.08
C LEU A 47 2.55 11.17 -9.09
N LEU A 48 2.70 12.32 -8.42
CA LEU A 48 1.70 12.85 -7.52
C LEU A 48 0.39 13.18 -8.23
N MET A 49 0.45 13.86 -9.38
CA MET A 49 -0.74 14.18 -10.16
C MET A 49 -1.41 12.94 -10.74
N ASN A 50 -0.66 12.03 -11.35
CA ASN A 50 -1.22 10.77 -11.87
C ASN A 50 -1.91 9.96 -10.77
N LYS A 51 -1.34 9.96 -9.56
CA LYS A 51 -1.97 9.33 -8.40
C LYS A 51 -3.25 10.07 -8.01
N PHE A 52 -3.19 11.39 -7.87
CA PHE A 52 -4.32 12.22 -7.49
C PHE A 52 -5.48 12.09 -8.49
N GLU A 53 -5.21 12.09 -9.79
CA GLU A 53 -6.23 11.87 -10.84
C GLU A 53 -6.87 10.49 -10.74
N ARG A 54 -6.11 9.46 -10.34
CA ARG A 54 -6.62 8.09 -10.20
C ARG A 54 -7.40 7.84 -8.92
N THR A 55 -7.04 8.48 -7.81
CA THR A 55 -7.58 8.15 -6.47
C THR A 55 -8.27 9.31 -5.77
N GLY A 56 -8.13 10.54 -6.26
CA GLY A 56 -8.57 11.77 -5.58
C GLY A 56 -7.76 12.11 -4.33
N SER A 57 -6.67 11.39 -4.03
CA SER A 57 -5.94 11.53 -2.77
C SER A 57 -4.46 11.84 -2.96
N VAL A 58 -3.96 12.76 -2.13
CA VAL A 58 -2.53 13.11 -2.02
C VAL A 58 -1.81 12.37 -0.88
N LEU A 59 -2.55 11.62 -0.05
CA LEU A 59 -1.96 10.85 1.04
C LEU A 59 -1.08 9.74 0.48
N ASP A 60 0.06 9.45 1.11
CA ASP A 60 0.85 8.28 0.72
C ASP A 60 0.02 7.02 0.91
N ILE A 61 0.00 6.18 -0.14
CA ILE A 61 -0.66 4.88 -0.06
C ILE A 61 0.45 3.95 0.37
N ASP A 62 0.22 3.18 1.42
CA ASP A 62 1.15 2.13 1.81
C ASP A 62 1.40 1.23 0.59
N PRO A 63 2.66 0.85 0.32
CA PRO A 63 2.94 -0.03 -0.81
C PRO A 63 2.04 -1.25 -0.69
N PRO A 64 1.36 -1.68 -1.78
CA PRO A 64 0.47 -2.82 -1.72
C PRO A 64 1.26 -4.01 -1.18
N CYS A 65 0.97 -4.43 0.04
CA CYS A 65 1.56 -5.62 0.61
C CYS A 65 1.20 -6.79 -0.32
N ARG A 66 2.13 -7.73 -0.48
CA ARG A 66 1.87 -8.95 -1.24
C ARG A 66 0.57 -9.58 -0.72
N PRO A 67 -0.45 -9.80 -1.55
CA PRO A 67 -1.68 -10.43 -1.09
C PRO A 67 -1.33 -11.79 -0.49
N VAL A 68 -1.76 -12.02 0.76
CA VAL A 68 -1.51 -13.26 1.48
C VAL A 68 -2.47 -14.31 0.93
N SER A 69 -2.15 -14.87 -0.24
CA SER A 69 -3.06 -15.70 -1.07
C SER A 69 -3.52 -17.03 -0.44
N VAL A 70 -3.17 -17.30 0.83
CA VAL A 70 -3.51 -18.54 1.52
C VAL A 70 -4.29 -18.26 2.82
N ALA A 71 -4.37 -17.00 3.23
CA ALA A 71 -5.07 -16.57 4.45
C ALA A 71 -6.35 -15.80 4.10
N ASP A 72 -7.01 -16.17 3.00
CA ASP A 72 -8.35 -15.68 2.70
C ASP A 72 -9.30 -16.05 3.85
N GLN A 73 -10.24 -15.17 4.14
CA GLN A 73 -11.10 -15.28 5.32
C GLN A 73 -11.86 -16.62 5.33
N THR A 74 -12.28 -17.10 4.16
CA THR A 74 -12.93 -18.41 3.96
C THR A 74 -12.07 -19.57 4.46
N THR A 75 -10.77 -19.53 4.15
CA THR A 75 -9.82 -20.57 4.54
C THR A 75 -9.56 -20.55 6.04
N LYS A 76 -9.56 -19.37 6.66
CA LYS A 76 -9.46 -19.22 8.12
C LYS A 76 -10.70 -19.79 8.82
N ASP A 77 -11.88 -19.50 8.28
CA ASP A 77 -13.15 -19.95 8.84
C ASP A 77 -13.28 -21.49 8.73
N GLU A 78 -12.87 -22.09 7.61
CA GLU A 78 -12.82 -23.56 7.44
C GLU A 78 -11.85 -24.23 8.42
N ILE A 79 -10.63 -23.69 8.57
CA ILE A 79 -9.65 -24.21 9.54
C ILE A 79 -10.23 -24.12 10.96
N SER A 80 -10.85 -23.00 11.33
CA SER A 80 -11.43 -22.81 12.67
C SER A 80 -12.58 -23.80 12.96
N SER A 81 -13.42 -24.09 11.97
CA SER A 81 -14.53 -25.05 12.06
C SER A 81 -14.05 -26.48 12.29
N ILE A 82 -12.96 -26.87 11.62
CA ILE A 82 -12.35 -28.21 11.77
C ILE A 82 -11.74 -28.35 13.17
N PHE A 83 -11.01 -27.35 13.64
CA PHE A 83 -10.41 -27.36 14.98
C PHE A 83 -11.44 -27.35 16.11
N GLY A 84 -12.53 -26.59 15.96
CA GLY A 84 -13.62 -26.56 16.93
C GLY A 84 -14.31 -27.92 17.09
N LYS A 85 -14.31 -28.75 16.04
CA LYS A 85 -14.88 -30.10 16.06
C LYS A 85 -13.92 -31.16 16.59
N VAL A 86 -12.62 -31.00 16.35
CA VAL A 86 -11.60 -32.00 16.74
C VAL A 86 -10.36 -31.29 17.31
N PRO A 87 -10.30 -31.04 18.63
CA PRO A 87 -9.22 -30.26 19.27
C PRO A 87 -7.83 -30.93 19.28
N ARG A 88 -7.60 -31.97 18.46
CA ARG A 88 -6.34 -32.74 18.34
C ARG A 88 -5.89 -33.01 16.90
N THR A 89 -6.45 -32.32 15.91
CA THR A 89 -6.02 -32.47 14.51
C THR A 89 -4.60 -31.97 14.29
N SER A 90 -3.76 -32.85 13.74
CA SER A 90 -2.37 -32.46 13.41
C SER A 90 -2.33 -31.54 12.19
N SER A 91 -1.31 -30.68 12.11
CA SER A 91 -1.05 -29.83 10.93
C SER A 91 -0.87 -30.63 9.64
N ARG A 92 -0.42 -31.89 9.74
CA ARG A 92 -0.30 -32.83 8.62
C ARG A 92 -1.66 -33.28 8.11
N GLN A 93 -2.59 -33.58 9.01
CA GLN A 93 -3.94 -34.02 8.66
C GLN A 93 -4.71 -32.90 7.97
N MET A 94 -4.70 -31.68 8.53
CA MET A 94 -5.39 -30.55 7.91
C MET A 94 -4.82 -30.12 6.57
N SER A 95 -3.50 -30.19 6.41
CA SER A 95 -2.86 -29.94 5.12
C SER A 95 -3.38 -30.87 4.03
N SER A 96 -3.68 -32.13 4.39
CA SER A 96 -4.28 -33.10 3.48
C SER A 96 -5.76 -32.84 3.23
N GLU A 97 -6.53 -32.51 4.27
CA GLU A 97 -7.98 -32.28 4.18
C GLU A 97 -8.33 -31.02 3.39
N LEU A 98 -7.56 -29.94 3.60
CA LEU A 98 -7.79 -28.64 2.98
C LEU A 98 -6.97 -28.42 1.70
N ASN A 99 -6.12 -29.38 1.33
CA ASN A 99 -5.20 -29.27 0.19
C ASN A 99 -4.32 -28.00 0.22
N ILE A 100 -3.86 -27.63 1.41
CA ILE A 100 -3.01 -26.44 1.65
C ILE A 100 -1.69 -26.89 2.26
N SER A 101 -0.60 -26.14 2.02
CA SER A 101 0.71 -26.45 2.61
C SER A 101 0.69 -26.40 4.13
N ARG A 102 1.38 -27.35 4.80
CA ARG A 102 1.53 -27.39 6.26
C ARG A 102 2.08 -26.08 6.86
N SER A 103 2.99 -25.42 6.13
CA SER A 103 3.55 -24.13 6.52
C SER A 103 2.49 -23.02 6.54
N SER A 104 1.52 -23.06 5.64
CA SER A 104 0.40 -22.11 5.63
C SER A 104 -0.61 -22.42 6.72
N VAL A 105 -0.92 -23.70 6.97
CA VAL A 105 -1.75 -24.12 8.12
C VAL A 105 -1.15 -23.62 9.44
N ARG A 106 0.15 -23.79 9.64
CA ARG A 106 0.85 -23.30 10.85
C ARG A 106 0.86 -21.78 10.96
N ARG A 107 0.97 -21.06 9.83
CA ARG A 107 0.92 -19.60 9.78
C ARG A 107 -0.47 -19.05 10.12
N ILE A 108 -1.53 -19.73 9.66
CA ILE A 108 -2.91 -19.31 9.87
C ILE A 108 -3.35 -19.57 11.31
N TYR A 109 -2.88 -20.67 11.91
CA TYR A 109 -3.35 -21.13 13.21
C TYR A 109 -2.39 -20.85 14.38
N GLU A 110 -1.41 -19.95 14.20
CA GLU A 110 -0.41 -19.51 15.19
C GLU A 110 -0.24 -20.43 16.42
N PHE A 111 0.73 -21.34 16.36
CA PHE A 111 1.33 -21.95 17.56
C PHE A 111 2.46 -21.07 18.09
#